data_AF-A0A1G6SLD1-F1
#
_entry.id   AF-A0A1G6SLD1-F1
#
_cell.length_a   1.000
_cell.length_b   1.000
_cell.length_c   1.000
_cell.angle_alpha   90.00
_cell.angle_beta   90.00
_cell.angle_gamma   90.00
#
_symmetry.space_group_name_H-M   'P 1'
#
loop_
_entity.id
_entity.type
_entity.pdbx_description
1 polymer ?
#
loop_
_entity_poly.entity_id
_entity_poly.type
_entity_poly.pdbx_seq_one_letter_code
_entity_poly.pdbx_strand_id
1 'polypeptide(L)'
;MRFRWWRATVLTAVAALALVYLAGLTRLGEAEADQLQAVPVLAADPAEELAALRDAAPVPGDDPAEALEAALADPAVAAALVDTLPAADSGELGDALATLYAAGGDLDPVEVNAFFTGLGEDATAWLAVLYPSVVAEMPGAPFDARITANQLILEATTAASTAYDSPERPWTDEAERPAREELAALAGTGREFLYLDPYNNNGDGSWIEVVGDLDTATDVAVLVPGGSAVLSSENFQLYYNRAKSFVDAADGELAVVVWAAASWPSGWVEESWASWSQVAAESLASFTFDLRNQIGEDTPLTLAGHSYGGAVIGFAETYDLEADQILHIASAGMGNDVYGPEDYTEPCRPRYSITAPGDPISYVQGMPYVPLLGHGADPDDFPGVQNLETGSLSDSPDAVDDYGLNLADQGLSGKAVEGVHSHSEVFYPESDAWNNIYKVLLNEAPDLAIEQPEAYEGC
;
A
#
# COMPACT_ATOMS: atom_id res chain seq x y z
N MET A 1 1.58 -34.14 40.71
CA MET A 1 2.11 -34.32 39.34
C MET A 1 1.61 -33.27 38.33
N ARG A 2 1.28 -32.02 38.76
CA ARG A 2 0.73 -30.98 37.85
C ARG A 2 1.58 -29.69 37.72
N PHE A 3 2.72 -29.59 38.41
CA PHE A 3 3.54 -28.36 38.43
C PHE A 3 4.77 -28.36 37.49
N ARG A 4 5.02 -29.44 36.72
CA ARG A 4 6.23 -29.58 35.88
C ARG A 4 6.05 -29.22 34.41
N TRP A 5 4.82 -29.14 33.90
CA TRP A 5 4.55 -28.86 32.50
C TRP A 5 4.70 -27.37 32.15
N TRP A 6 4.28 -26.47 33.05
CA TRP A 6 4.33 -25.02 32.80
C TRP A 6 5.75 -24.48 32.66
N ARG A 7 6.71 -25.01 33.43
CA ARG A 7 8.13 -24.59 33.36
C ARG A 7 8.83 -25.02 32.06
N ALA A 8 8.44 -26.16 31.49
CA ALA A 8 8.99 -26.60 30.21
C ALA A 8 8.46 -25.73 29.06
N THR A 9 7.17 -25.42 29.06
CA THR A 9 6.57 -24.52 28.07
C THR A 9 7.17 -23.11 28.12
N VAL A 10 7.36 -22.55 29.32
CA VAL A 10 8.00 -21.23 29.49
C VAL A 10 9.46 -21.24 29.03
N LEU A 11 10.24 -22.28 29.35
CA LEU A 11 11.63 -22.38 28.88
C LEU A 11 11.74 -22.56 27.36
N THR A 12 10.77 -23.24 26.74
CA THR A 12 10.74 -23.43 25.28
C THR A 12 10.33 -22.14 24.57
N ALA A 13 9.37 -21.39 25.14
CA ALA A 13 8.98 -20.06 24.65
C ALA A 13 10.12 -19.05 24.77
N VAL A 14 10.84 -19.02 25.91
CA VAL A 14 12.00 -18.13 26.11
C VAL A 14 13.16 -18.50 25.19
N ALA A 15 13.41 -19.79 24.93
CA ALA A 15 14.44 -20.21 23.99
C ALA A 15 14.07 -19.90 22.53
N ALA A 16 12.80 -20.02 22.15
CA ALA A 16 12.30 -19.60 20.84
C ALA A 16 12.42 -18.07 20.67
N LEU A 17 12.01 -17.30 21.68
CA LEU A 17 12.16 -15.83 21.71
C LEU A 17 13.64 -15.41 21.63
N ALA A 18 14.56 -16.10 22.30
CA ALA A 18 15.99 -15.78 22.24
C ALA A 18 16.62 -16.11 20.87
N LEU A 19 16.18 -17.19 20.20
CA LEU A 19 16.63 -17.55 18.86
C LEU A 19 16.08 -16.57 17.81
N VAL A 20 14.83 -16.12 17.97
CA VAL A 20 14.21 -15.09 17.12
C VAL A 20 14.85 -13.72 17.35
N TYR A 21 15.16 -13.35 18.60
CA TYR A 21 15.91 -12.14 18.94
C TYR A 21 17.31 -12.12 18.30
N LEU A 22 18.01 -13.26 18.34
CA LEU A 22 19.30 -13.40 17.66
C LEU A 22 19.16 -13.32 16.14
N ALA A 23 18.08 -13.86 15.56
CA ALA A 23 17.81 -13.74 14.12
C ALA A 23 17.46 -12.30 13.70
N GLY A 24 16.68 -11.58 14.52
CA GLY A 24 16.35 -10.16 14.32
C GLY A 24 17.58 -9.26 14.42
N LEU A 25 18.44 -9.46 15.43
CA LEU A 25 19.70 -8.74 15.57
C LEU A 25 20.70 -9.00 14.43
N THR A 26 20.68 -10.19 13.82
CA THR A 26 21.53 -10.47 12.64
C THR A 26 20.99 -9.87 11.34
N ARG A 27 19.72 -9.48 11.30
CA ARG A 27 19.11 -8.76 10.16
C ARG A 27 19.14 -7.25 10.35
N LEU A 28 19.08 -6.76 11.58
CA LEU A 28 19.34 -5.38 11.98
C LEU A 28 20.85 -5.07 12.05
N GLY A 29 21.65 -5.73 11.21
CA GLY A 29 23.01 -5.26 10.94
C GLY A 29 22.86 -3.89 10.31
N GLU A 30 23.35 -2.87 11.01
CA GLU A 30 23.51 -1.47 10.59
C GLU A 30 23.31 -1.30 9.07
N ALA A 31 22.09 -0.96 8.66
CA ALA A 31 21.88 -0.32 7.38
C ALA A 31 22.57 1.03 7.51
N GLU A 32 23.88 1.08 7.20
CA GLU A 32 24.46 2.33 6.73
C GLU A 32 23.50 2.82 5.65
N ALA A 33 23.02 4.06 5.77
CA ALA A 33 22.23 4.67 4.71
C ALA A 33 23.08 4.61 3.44
N ASP A 34 22.80 3.62 2.59
CA ASP A 34 23.54 3.44 1.36
C ASP A 34 23.32 4.71 0.55
N GLN A 35 24.42 5.27 0.02
CA GLN A 35 24.31 6.45 -0.80
C GLN A 35 23.45 6.08 -2.02
N LEU A 36 22.34 6.80 -2.20
CA LEU A 36 21.49 6.68 -3.38
C LEU A 36 22.37 6.71 -4.63
N GLN A 37 22.09 5.79 -5.55
CA GLN A 37 22.78 5.73 -6.82
C GLN A 37 22.37 6.94 -7.67
N ALA A 38 23.29 7.42 -8.50
CA ALA A 38 23.02 8.55 -9.37
C ALA A 38 22.10 8.13 -10.53
N VAL A 39 21.05 8.91 -10.79
CA VAL A 39 20.18 8.71 -11.95
C VAL A 39 20.95 9.04 -13.24
N PRO A 40 20.90 8.16 -14.28
CA PRO A 40 21.55 8.43 -15.56
C PRO A 40 21.04 9.70 -16.24
N VAL A 41 21.91 10.36 -17.02
CA VAL A 41 21.56 11.52 -17.83
C VAL A 41 21.86 11.20 -19.30
N LEU A 42 20.87 11.37 -20.16
CA LEU A 42 21.04 11.20 -21.61
C LEU A 42 21.69 12.44 -22.23
N ALA A 43 22.77 12.25 -22.97
CA ALA A 43 23.48 13.28 -23.71
C ALA A 43 22.90 13.51 -25.11
N ALA A 44 22.31 12.47 -25.72
CA ALA A 44 21.65 12.53 -27.02
C ALA A 44 20.12 12.44 -26.91
N ASP A 45 19.44 12.86 -27.97
CA ASP A 45 17.99 12.67 -28.13
C ASP A 45 17.70 11.15 -28.30
N PRO A 46 16.91 10.55 -27.41
CA PRO A 46 16.66 9.10 -27.42
C PRO A 46 15.74 8.63 -28.56
N ALA A 47 15.18 9.53 -29.40
CA ALA A 47 14.17 9.17 -30.39
C ALA A 47 14.60 8.08 -31.39
N GLU A 48 15.85 8.12 -31.87
CA GLU A 48 16.35 7.10 -32.82
C GLU A 48 16.58 5.75 -32.14
N GLU A 49 17.07 5.75 -30.90
CA GLU A 49 17.23 4.53 -30.12
C GLU A 49 15.88 3.92 -29.76
N LEU A 50 14.92 4.74 -29.28
CA LEU A 50 13.57 4.28 -28.98
C LEU A 50 12.89 3.67 -30.21
N ALA A 51 13.03 4.27 -31.39
CA ALA A 51 12.51 3.69 -32.62
C ALA A 51 13.11 2.31 -32.92
N ALA A 52 14.42 2.11 -32.67
CA ALA A 52 15.05 0.81 -32.83
C ALA A 52 14.56 -0.22 -31.79
N LEU A 53 14.31 0.19 -30.54
CA LEU A 53 13.74 -0.68 -29.51
C LEU A 53 12.30 -1.10 -29.88
N ARG A 54 11.50 -0.16 -30.40
CA ARG A 54 10.15 -0.45 -30.93
C ARG A 54 10.18 -1.45 -32.09
N ASP A 55 11.06 -1.25 -33.07
CA ASP A 55 11.20 -2.14 -34.23
C ASP A 55 11.64 -3.57 -33.84
N ALA A 56 12.36 -3.71 -32.72
CA ALA A 56 12.83 -4.99 -32.21
C ALA A 56 11.81 -5.71 -31.31
N ALA A 57 10.80 -5.00 -30.82
CA ALA A 57 9.85 -5.52 -29.84
C ALA A 57 8.90 -6.55 -30.43
N PRO A 58 8.49 -7.58 -29.67
CA PRO A 58 7.58 -8.63 -30.13
C PRO A 58 6.10 -8.20 -30.14
N VAL A 59 5.82 -6.91 -30.34
CA VAL A 59 4.47 -6.32 -30.27
C VAL A 59 4.21 -5.41 -31.48
N PRO A 60 3.07 -5.55 -32.19
CA PRO A 60 2.68 -4.63 -33.26
C PRO A 60 2.01 -3.38 -32.69
N GLY A 61 2.06 -2.26 -33.41
CA GLY A 61 1.33 -1.03 -33.08
C GLY A 61 2.05 0.20 -33.60
N ASP A 62 1.31 1.18 -34.13
CA ASP A 62 1.90 2.43 -34.63
C ASP A 62 2.13 3.44 -33.48
N ASP A 63 1.37 3.31 -32.40
CA ASP A 63 1.44 4.11 -31.16
C ASP A 63 1.41 3.24 -29.88
N PRO A 64 1.73 3.79 -28.68
CA PRO A 64 1.78 3.01 -27.45
C PRO A 64 0.46 2.33 -27.08
N ALA A 65 -0.68 2.96 -27.39
CA ALA A 65 -1.99 2.44 -27.01
C ALA A 65 -2.37 1.23 -27.88
N GLU A 66 -2.12 1.29 -29.19
CA GLU A 66 -2.28 0.15 -30.09
C GLU A 66 -1.35 -1.01 -29.69
N ALA A 67 -0.11 -0.72 -29.29
CA ALA A 67 0.83 -1.73 -28.83
C ALA A 67 0.39 -2.38 -27.51
N LEU A 68 -0.10 -1.58 -26.55
CA LEU A 68 -0.67 -2.09 -25.30
C LEU A 68 -1.88 -2.99 -25.57
N GLU A 69 -2.84 -2.57 -26.40
CA GLU A 69 -4.00 -3.38 -26.76
C GLU A 69 -3.59 -4.70 -27.40
N ALA A 70 -2.62 -4.67 -28.32
CA ALA A 70 -2.10 -5.86 -28.97
C ALA A 70 -1.40 -6.81 -27.98
N ALA A 71 -0.64 -6.27 -27.02
CA ALA A 71 0.04 -7.05 -26.00
C ALA A 71 -0.93 -7.69 -25.00
N LEU A 72 -1.96 -6.96 -24.55
CA LEU A 72 -2.99 -7.48 -23.64
C LEU A 72 -3.91 -8.51 -24.32
N ALA A 73 -4.03 -8.47 -25.65
CA ALA A 73 -4.81 -9.45 -26.40
C ALA A 73 -4.09 -10.82 -26.58
N ASP A 74 -2.78 -10.88 -26.36
CA ASP A 74 -1.98 -12.11 -26.48
C ASP A 74 -1.09 -12.31 -25.24
N PRO A 75 -1.46 -13.23 -24.32
CA PRO A 75 -0.69 -13.46 -23.10
C PRO A 75 0.76 -13.88 -23.34
N ALA A 76 1.08 -14.47 -24.50
CA ALA A 76 2.46 -14.82 -24.84
C ALA A 76 3.28 -13.58 -25.23
N VAL A 77 2.66 -12.57 -25.83
CA VAL A 77 3.30 -11.27 -26.11
C VAL A 77 3.52 -10.52 -24.80
N ALA A 78 2.50 -10.45 -23.93
CA ALA A 78 2.65 -9.84 -22.61
C ALA A 78 3.80 -10.50 -21.82
N ALA A 79 3.85 -11.83 -21.75
CA ALA A 79 4.92 -12.56 -21.09
C ALA A 79 6.30 -12.27 -21.71
N ALA A 80 6.41 -12.20 -23.05
CA ALA A 80 7.66 -11.88 -23.71
C ALA A 80 8.15 -10.45 -23.42
N LEU A 81 7.25 -9.47 -23.32
CA LEU A 81 7.58 -8.10 -22.93
C LEU A 81 8.02 -8.02 -21.46
N VAL A 82 7.33 -8.72 -20.55
CA VAL A 82 7.71 -8.81 -19.14
C VAL A 82 9.07 -9.46 -18.95
N ASP A 83 9.41 -10.48 -19.74
CA ASP A 83 10.74 -11.11 -19.73
C ASP A 83 11.82 -10.27 -20.42
N THR A 84 11.45 -9.19 -21.13
CA THR A 84 12.40 -8.35 -21.87
C THR A 84 13.07 -7.37 -20.90
N LEU A 85 14.39 -7.51 -20.75
CA LEU A 85 15.22 -6.59 -19.97
C LEU A 85 16.06 -5.68 -20.88
N PRO A 86 16.31 -4.43 -20.48
CA PRO A 86 17.17 -3.52 -21.21
C PRO A 86 18.61 -4.06 -21.26
N ALA A 87 19.23 -3.95 -22.43
CA ALA A 87 20.61 -4.39 -22.64
C ALA A 87 21.56 -3.19 -22.65
N ALA A 88 22.60 -3.20 -21.79
CA ALA A 88 23.55 -2.10 -21.69
C ALA A 88 24.33 -1.80 -22.99
N ASP A 89 24.34 -2.70 -23.96
CA ASP A 89 24.97 -2.52 -25.26
C ASP A 89 24.01 -2.03 -26.37
N SER A 90 22.76 -1.71 -26.01
CA SER A 90 21.72 -1.28 -26.97
C SER A 90 21.65 0.23 -27.25
N GLY A 91 22.55 1.02 -26.67
CA GLY A 91 22.58 2.48 -26.81
C GLY A 91 22.60 3.19 -25.47
N GLU A 92 22.59 4.52 -25.50
CA GLU A 92 22.58 5.36 -24.29
C GLU A 92 21.29 5.19 -23.47
N LEU A 93 20.13 5.13 -24.13
CA LEU A 93 18.84 4.89 -23.49
C LEU A 93 18.77 3.49 -22.87
N GLY A 94 19.24 2.48 -23.61
CA GLY A 94 19.27 1.10 -23.13
C GLY A 94 20.17 0.91 -21.91
N ASP A 95 21.35 1.54 -21.91
CA ASP A 95 22.26 1.54 -20.76
C ASP A 95 21.69 2.30 -19.56
N ALA A 96 21.00 3.42 -19.79
CA ALA A 96 20.29 4.16 -18.75
C ALA A 96 19.20 3.30 -18.11
N LEU A 97 18.34 2.64 -18.91
CA LEU A 97 17.29 1.76 -18.39
C LEU A 97 17.86 0.55 -17.65
N ALA A 98 18.95 -0.03 -18.14
CA ALA A 98 19.64 -1.12 -17.45
C ALA A 98 20.23 -0.67 -16.11
N THR A 99 20.77 0.54 -16.04
CA THR A 99 21.27 1.14 -14.79
C THR A 99 20.13 1.38 -13.81
N LEU A 100 19.03 2.00 -14.27
CA LEU A 100 17.84 2.22 -13.44
C LEU A 100 17.30 0.91 -12.87
N TYR A 101 17.14 -0.10 -13.73
CA TYR A 101 16.65 -1.41 -13.30
C TYR A 101 17.59 -2.10 -12.30
N ALA A 102 18.91 -2.04 -12.53
CA ALA A 102 19.90 -2.67 -11.67
C ALA A 102 20.02 -2.00 -10.28
N ALA A 103 19.63 -0.73 -10.17
CA ALA A 103 19.63 -0.01 -8.89
C ALA A 103 18.57 -0.53 -7.91
N GLY A 104 17.54 -1.24 -8.39
CA GLY A 104 16.60 -1.99 -7.54
C GLY A 104 15.85 -1.15 -6.50
N GLY A 105 15.65 0.15 -6.76
CA GLY A 105 14.99 1.08 -5.84
C GLY A 105 15.94 1.99 -5.06
N ASP A 106 17.26 1.79 -5.15
CA ASP A 106 18.27 2.65 -4.49
C ASP A 106 18.53 3.95 -5.28
N LEU A 107 17.47 4.61 -5.74
CA LEU A 107 17.50 5.86 -6.52
C LEU A 107 16.61 6.91 -5.87
N ASP A 108 16.93 8.19 -6.08
CA ASP A 108 16.04 9.28 -5.69
C ASP A 108 14.82 9.33 -6.64
N PRO A 109 13.59 9.12 -6.15
CA PRO A 109 12.38 9.16 -6.99
C PRO A 109 12.19 10.50 -7.71
N VAL A 110 12.64 11.61 -7.12
CA VAL A 110 12.55 12.95 -7.74
C VAL A 110 13.46 13.04 -8.95
N GLU A 111 14.69 12.51 -8.86
CA GLU A 111 15.62 12.48 -9.99
C GLU A 111 15.14 11.51 -11.09
N VAL A 112 14.56 10.36 -10.71
CA VAL A 112 13.97 9.42 -11.67
C VAL A 112 12.79 10.06 -12.41
N ASN A 113 11.93 10.79 -11.70
CA ASN A 113 10.83 11.52 -12.32
C ASN A 113 11.32 12.60 -13.30
N ALA A 114 12.40 13.31 -12.95
CA ALA A 114 13.04 14.27 -13.84
C ALA A 114 13.61 13.59 -15.11
N PHE A 115 14.16 12.37 -14.98
CA PHE A 115 14.60 11.56 -16.13
C PHE A 115 13.44 11.27 -17.08
N PHE A 116 12.31 10.73 -16.60
CA PHE A 116 11.14 10.44 -17.44
C PHE A 116 10.49 11.71 -18.01
N THR A 117 10.44 12.80 -17.23
CA THR A 117 10.00 14.11 -17.71
C THR A 117 10.86 14.59 -18.89
N GLY A 118 12.18 14.35 -18.83
CA GLY A 118 13.11 14.67 -19.91
C GLY A 118 12.93 13.83 -21.18
N LEU A 119 12.44 12.59 -21.05
CA LEU A 119 12.07 11.73 -22.19
C LEU A 119 10.80 12.23 -22.89
N GLY A 120 9.86 12.78 -22.13
CA GLY A 120 8.54 13.18 -22.59
C GLY A 120 7.52 12.03 -22.54
N GLU A 121 6.24 12.41 -22.65
CA GLU A 121 5.09 11.52 -22.46
C GLU A 121 5.07 10.34 -23.44
N ASP A 122 5.22 10.60 -24.75
CA ASP A 122 5.18 9.55 -25.79
C ASP A 122 6.29 8.51 -25.61
N ALA A 123 7.51 8.96 -25.31
CA ALA A 123 8.63 8.06 -25.07
C ALA A 123 8.41 7.22 -23.82
N THR A 124 7.90 7.83 -22.74
CA THR A 124 7.60 7.14 -21.48
C THR A 124 6.49 6.10 -21.66
N ALA A 125 5.43 6.43 -22.41
CA ALA A 125 4.35 5.50 -22.73
C ALA A 125 4.85 4.28 -23.54
N TRP A 126 5.75 4.50 -24.51
CA TRP A 126 6.41 3.39 -25.19
C TRP A 126 7.22 2.52 -24.24
N LEU A 127 8.02 3.10 -23.35
CA LEU A 127 8.84 2.35 -22.40
C LEU A 127 7.99 1.51 -21.42
N ALA A 128 6.82 2.01 -21.01
CA ALA A 128 5.88 1.24 -20.18
C ALA A 128 5.41 -0.06 -20.85
N VAL A 129 5.26 -0.06 -22.18
CA VAL A 129 4.88 -1.24 -22.96
C VAL A 129 6.08 -2.13 -23.27
N LEU A 130 7.22 -1.53 -23.63
CA LEU A 130 8.40 -2.27 -24.08
C LEU A 130 9.21 -2.91 -22.95
N TYR A 131 9.25 -2.25 -21.79
CA TYR A 131 10.02 -2.68 -20.61
C TYR A 131 9.16 -2.62 -19.34
N PRO A 132 8.02 -3.33 -19.30
CA PRO A 132 7.09 -3.23 -18.19
C PRO A 132 7.73 -3.60 -16.85
N SER A 133 8.61 -4.60 -16.80
CA SER A 133 9.35 -5.00 -15.59
C SER A 133 10.32 -3.95 -15.06
N VAL A 134 10.71 -2.97 -15.88
CA VAL A 134 11.52 -1.83 -15.44
C VAL A 134 10.61 -0.74 -14.92
N VAL A 135 9.54 -0.42 -15.64
CA VAL A 135 8.69 0.75 -15.34
C VAL A 135 7.72 0.47 -14.18
N ALA A 136 7.11 -0.72 -14.12
CA ALA A 136 6.02 -1.06 -13.21
C ALA A 136 6.34 -0.82 -11.73
N GLU A 137 7.58 -1.11 -11.32
CA GLU A 137 8.01 -1.02 -9.91
C GLU A 137 8.89 0.19 -9.62
N MET A 138 9.16 1.05 -10.61
CA MET A 138 10.13 2.14 -10.49
C MET A 138 9.55 3.34 -9.73
N PRO A 139 10.02 3.64 -8.51
CA PRO A 139 9.67 4.89 -7.83
C PRO A 139 10.11 6.09 -8.68
N GLY A 140 9.26 7.10 -8.81
CA GLY A 140 9.50 8.28 -9.63
C GLY A 140 9.08 8.15 -11.10
N ALA A 141 8.86 6.93 -11.61
CA ALA A 141 8.26 6.78 -12.93
C ALA A 141 6.82 7.33 -12.94
N PRO A 142 6.38 8.00 -14.03
CA PRO A 142 5.03 8.55 -14.12
C PRO A 142 3.94 7.51 -13.83
N PHE A 143 2.90 7.89 -13.07
CA PHE A 143 1.85 6.95 -12.65
C PHE A 143 1.18 6.22 -13.81
N ASP A 144 0.79 6.91 -14.87
CA ASP A 144 0.20 6.28 -16.06
C ASP A 144 1.08 5.21 -16.69
N ALA A 145 2.40 5.46 -16.68
CA ALA A 145 3.39 4.53 -17.20
C ALA A 145 3.47 3.27 -16.31
N ARG A 146 3.44 3.46 -14.97
CA ARG A 146 3.41 2.36 -14.00
C ARG A 146 2.11 1.57 -14.10
N ILE A 147 0.97 2.23 -14.23
CA ILE A 147 -0.35 1.59 -14.40
C ILE A 147 -0.36 0.74 -15.67
N THR A 148 0.10 1.32 -16.79
CA THR A 148 0.22 0.62 -18.08
C THR A 148 1.12 -0.61 -17.97
N ALA A 149 2.31 -0.45 -17.37
CA ALA A 149 3.24 -1.56 -17.18
C ALA A 149 2.66 -2.66 -16.28
N ASN A 150 1.98 -2.29 -15.18
CA ASN A 150 1.36 -3.25 -14.26
C ASN A 150 0.18 -4.01 -14.89
N GLN A 151 -0.51 -3.45 -15.90
CA GLN A 151 -1.51 -4.20 -16.67
C GLN A 151 -0.86 -5.37 -17.44
N LEU A 152 0.32 -5.16 -18.03
CA LEU A 152 1.08 -6.22 -18.70
C LEU A 152 1.63 -7.24 -17.71
N ILE A 153 2.10 -6.80 -16.53
CA ILE A 153 2.50 -7.70 -15.44
C ILE A 153 1.33 -8.57 -15.00
N LEU A 154 0.13 -8.00 -14.82
CA LEU A 154 -1.07 -8.75 -14.45
C LEU A 154 -1.42 -9.82 -15.50
N GLU A 155 -1.44 -9.47 -16.78
CA GLU A 155 -1.75 -10.41 -17.86
C GLU A 155 -0.72 -11.55 -17.93
N ALA A 156 0.57 -11.21 -17.92
CA ALA A 156 1.66 -12.17 -17.97
C ALA A 156 1.66 -13.12 -16.76
N THR A 157 1.48 -12.59 -15.55
CA THR A 157 1.46 -13.38 -14.31
C THR A 157 0.21 -14.24 -14.18
N THR A 158 -0.95 -13.76 -14.66
CA THR A 158 -2.18 -14.56 -14.76
C THR A 158 -1.96 -15.77 -15.66
N ALA A 159 -1.37 -15.57 -16.84
CA ALA A 159 -1.05 -16.67 -17.76
C ALA A 159 0.00 -17.63 -17.19
N ALA A 160 1.09 -17.10 -16.60
CA ALA A 160 2.15 -17.91 -16.00
C ALA A 160 1.63 -18.77 -14.83
N SER A 161 0.59 -18.31 -14.12
CA SER A 161 0.03 -19.01 -12.97
C SER A 161 -0.58 -20.38 -13.32
N THR A 162 -0.90 -20.65 -14.60
CA THR A 162 -1.38 -21.96 -15.05
C THR A 162 -0.24 -22.99 -15.20
N ALA A 163 1.02 -22.54 -15.23
CA ALA A 163 2.16 -23.33 -15.68
C ALA A 163 3.15 -23.77 -14.57
N TYR A 164 2.96 -23.40 -13.30
CA TYR A 164 3.96 -23.66 -12.25
C TYR A 164 4.29 -25.14 -12.03
N ASP A 165 5.54 -25.45 -11.75
CA ASP A 165 6.00 -26.83 -11.60
C ASP A 165 5.38 -27.45 -10.32
N SER A 166 4.58 -28.50 -10.48
CA SER A 166 4.02 -29.25 -9.34
C SER A 166 4.07 -30.75 -9.61
N PRO A 167 4.13 -31.60 -8.57
CA PRO A 167 4.28 -33.05 -8.75
C PRO A 167 3.24 -33.60 -9.74
N GLU A 168 3.67 -34.53 -10.59
CA GLU A 168 2.79 -35.23 -11.53
C GLU A 168 1.50 -35.65 -10.81
N ARG A 169 0.35 -35.30 -11.39
CA ARG A 169 -0.96 -35.62 -10.84
C ARG A 169 -1.52 -36.84 -11.58
N PRO A 170 -1.28 -38.08 -11.11
CA PRO A 170 -1.69 -39.30 -11.83
C PRO A 170 -3.21 -39.53 -11.88
N TRP A 171 -4.01 -38.60 -11.34
CA TRP A 171 -5.48 -38.70 -11.24
C TRP A 171 -6.22 -37.61 -12.03
N THR A 172 -5.50 -36.72 -12.72
CA THR A 172 -6.09 -35.70 -13.60
C THR A 172 -5.56 -35.93 -15.01
N ASP A 173 -6.46 -36.23 -15.96
CA ASP A 173 -6.12 -36.29 -17.39
C ASP A 173 -5.73 -34.89 -17.86
N GLU A 174 -4.43 -34.54 -17.86
CA GLU A 174 -3.82 -33.36 -18.53
C GLU A 174 -4.66 -32.06 -18.53
N ALA A 175 -5.50 -31.83 -17.52
CA ALA A 175 -6.41 -30.69 -17.51
C ALA A 175 -5.57 -29.44 -17.28
N GLU A 176 -5.72 -28.45 -18.17
CA GLU A 176 -5.17 -27.12 -18.00
C GLU A 176 -5.48 -26.63 -16.59
N ARG A 177 -4.46 -26.17 -15.87
CA ARG A 177 -4.67 -25.65 -14.52
C ARG A 177 -5.40 -24.31 -14.64
N PRO A 178 -6.39 -24.04 -13.78
CA PRO A 178 -6.97 -22.71 -13.72
C PRO A 178 -5.90 -21.70 -13.30
N ALA A 179 -6.05 -20.47 -13.78
CA ALA A 179 -5.26 -19.35 -13.28
C ALA A 179 -5.56 -19.09 -11.80
N ARG A 180 -4.66 -18.38 -11.11
CA ARG A 180 -4.92 -17.83 -9.77
C ARG A 180 -6.20 -16.99 -9.80
N GLU A 181 -7.11 -17.29 -8.89
CA GLU A 181 -8.48 -16.74 -8.89
C GLU A 181 -8.46 -15.23 -8.68
N GLU A 182 -7.62 -14.76 -7.76
CA GLU A 182 -7.43 -13.35 -7.42
C GLU A 182 -6.87 -12.52 -8.58
N LEU A 183 -5.99 -13.08 -9.41
CA LEU A 183 -5.46 -12.38 -10.59
C LEU A 183 -6.47 -12.42 -11.74
N ALA A 184 -7.09 -13.58 -11.98
CA ALA A 184 -8.12 -13.72 -13.01
C ALA A 184 -9.34 -12.83 -12.74
N ALA A 185 -9.65 -12.56 -11.47
CA ALA A 185 -10.73 -11.67 -11.07
C ALA A 185 -10.45 -10.19 -11.37
N LEU A 186 -9.19 -9.79 -11.58
CA LEU A 186 -8.83 -8.42 -11.96
C LEU A 186 -9.00 -8.14 -13.45
N ALA A 187 -9.01 -9.17 -14.29
CA ALA A 187 -9.14 -9.03 -15.74
C ALA A 187 -10.43 -8.28 -16.12
N GLY A 188 -10.27 -7.15 -16.83
CA GLY A 188 -11.39 -6.33 -17.29
C GLY A 188 -12.11 -5.53 -16.21
N THR A 189 -11.59 -5.46 -14.98
CA THR A 189 -12.18 -4.65 -13.90
C THR A 189 -11.89 -3.16 -14.03
N GLY A 190 -10.82 -2.80 -14.75
CA GLY A 190 -10.32 -1.42 -14.81
C GLY A 190 -9.63 -0.95 -13.53
N ARG A 191 -9.25 -1.87 -12.62
CA ARG A 191 -8.45 -1.54 -11.43
C ARG A 191 -7.04 -1.16 -11.84
N GLU A 192 -6.50 -0.10 -11.23
CA GLU A 192 -5.24 0.52 -11.61
C GLU A 192 -4.19 0.34 -10.49
N PHE A 193 -2.99 -0.10 -10.86
CA PHE A 193 -1.95 -0.43 -9.91
C PHE A 193 -0.67 0.35 -10.20
N LEU A 194 -0.17 1.09 -9.22
CA LEU A 194 1.19 1.67 -9.26
C LEU A 194 2.27 0.62 -8.98
N TYR A 195 1.88 -0.48 -8.34
CA TYR A 195 2.76 -1.60 -8.02
C TYR A 195 1.90 -2.86 -7.88
N LEU A 196 2.34 -3.95 -8.48
CA LEU A 196 1.72 -5.26 -8.34
C LEU A 196 2.81 -6.34 -8.41
N ASP A 197 3.11 -6.95 -7.26
CA ASP A 197 3.97 -8.14 -7.20
C ASP A 197 3.15 -9.33 -6.69
N PRO A 198 2.70 -10.23 -7.58
CA PRO A 198 1.96 -11.43 -7.19
C PRO A 198 2.81 -12.47 -6.43
N TYR A 199 4.13 -12.34 -6.41
CA TYR A 199 5.06 -13.33 -5.84
C TYR A 199 5.59 -12.95 -4.44
N ASN A 200 5.47 -11.69 -4.05
CA ASN A 200 5.73 -11.25 -2.68
C ASN A 200 4.86 -12.03 -1.67
N ASN A 201 5.14 -11.89 -0.37
CA ASN A 201 4.37 -12.52 0.70
C ASN A 201 4.20 -14.04 0.50
N ASN A 202 5.30 -14.72 0.12
CA ASN A 202 5.30 -16.17 -0.14
C ASN A 202 4.28 -16.60 -1.22
N GLY A 203 4.09 -15.74 -2.22
CA GLY A 203 3.14 -15.95 -3.32
C GLY A 203 1.74 -15.42 -3.04
N ASP A 204 1.47 -14.81 -1.89
CA ASP A 204 0.18 -14.18 -1.60
C ASP A 204 0.09 -12.73 -2.12
N GLY A 205 1.21 -12.15 -2.55
CA GLY A 205 1.32 -10.90 -3.29
C GLY A 205 1.24 -9.62 -2.45
N SER A 206 1.60 -8.51 -3.09
CA SER A 206 1.55 -7.13 -2.56
C SER A 206 1.14 -6.17 -3.67
N TRP A 207 0.53 -5.04 -3.32
CA TRP A 207 0.05 -4.07 -4.31
C TRP A 207 0.06 -2.63 -3.80
N ILE A 208 0.08 -1.69 -4.74
CA ILE A 208 -0.33 -0.30 -4.53
C ILE A 208 -1.38 -0.03 -5.60
N GLU A 209 -2.61 0.25 -5.17
CA GLU A 209 -3.75 0.47 -6.05
C GLU A 209 -4.25 1.90 -5.96
N VAL A 210 -4.63 2.47 -7.12
CA VAL A 210 -5.25 3.78 -7.23
C VAL A 210 -6.75 3.60 -7.42
N VAL A 211 -7.53 4.33 -6.63
CA VAL A 211 -8.98 4.45 -6.78
C VAL A 211 -9.31 5.93 -6.93
N GLY A 212 -9.89 6.31 -8.07
CA GLY A 212 -10.04 7.70 -8.47
C GLY A 212 -8.98 8.11 -9.49
N ASP A 213 -8.79 9.41 -9.69
CA ASP A 213 -7.89 9.97 -10.70
C ASP A 213 -6.92 10.95 -10.01
N LEU A 214 -5.63 10.59 -9.98
CA LEU A 214 -4.59 11.36 -9.28
C LEU A 214 -4.24 12.69 -9.97
N ASP A 215 -4.58 12.86 -11.25
CA ASP A 215 -4.30 14.08 -12.02
C ASP A 215 -5.36 15.15 -11.80
N THR A 216 -6.59 14.74 -11.48
CA THR A 216 -7.74 15.65 -11.36
C THR A 216 -8.28 15.82 -9.95
N ALA A 217 -7.96 14.89 -9.04
CA ALA A 217 -8.37 15.00 -7.64
C ALA A 217 -7.82 16.28 -6.99
N THR A 218 -8.64 16.92 -6.17
CA THR A 218 -8.22 18.07 -5.37
C THR A 218 -7.61 17.64 -4.04
N ASP A 219 -7.92 16.43 -3.59
CA ASP A 219 -7.43 15.83 -2.35
C ASP A 219 -6.97 14.40 -2.60
N VAL A 220 -5.84 14.02 -2.03
CA VAL A 220 -5.28 12.68 -2.18
C VAL A 220 -5.11 12.05 -0.80
N ALA A 221 -5.50 10.78 -0.68
CA ALA A 221 -5.26 10.01 0.53
C ALA A 221 -4.48 8.74 0.24
N VAL A 222 -3.58 8.36 1.14
CA VAL A 222 -2.99 7.03 1.18
C VAL A 222 -3.67 6.25 2.29
N LEU A 223 -4.36 5.16 1.93
CA LEU A 223 -4.97 4.24 2.88
C LEU A 223 -4.06 3.03 3.08
N VAL A 224 -3.47 2.91 4.27
CA VAL A 224 -2.63 1.78 4.67
C VAL A 224 -3.50 0.73 5.37
N PRO A 225 -3.61 -0.48 4.80
CA PRO A 225 -4.38 -1.56 5.39
C PRO A 225 -3.88 -2.05 6.75
N GLY A 226 -4.77 -2.75 7.45
CA GLY A 226 -4.45 -3.61 8.59
C GLY A 226 -3.75 -4.91 8.19
N GLY A 227 -3.60 -5.82 9.16
CA GLY A 227 -2.89 -7.10 8.97
C GLY A 227 -3.49 -7.99 7.87
N SER A 228 -2.69 -8.92 7.35
CA SER A 228 -3.10 -9.86 6.29
C SER A 228 -3.62 -9.20 5.01
N ALA A 229 -3.07 -8.03 4.65
CA ALA A 229 -3.35 -7.32 3.39
C ALA A 229 -2.52 -7.92 2.23
N VAL A 230 -2.91 -9.11 1.79
CA VAL A 230 -2.31 -9.84 0.67
C VAL A 230 -3.36 -10.11 -0.42
N LEU A 231 -2.97 -10.32 -1.68
CA LEU A 231 -3.89 -10.48 -2.82
C LEU A 231 -4.83 -11.68 -2.68
N SER A 232 -4.38 -12.75 -2.01
CA SER A 232 -5.18 -13.96 -1.78
C SER A 232 -6.20 -13.83 -0.64
N SER A 233 -6.20 -12.71 0.08
CA SER A 233 -7.07 -12.42 1.23
C SER A 233 -8.32 -11.63 0.82
N GLU A 234 -9.42 -11.80 1.55
CA GLU A 234 -10.62 -10.96 1.40
C GLU A 234 -10.33 -9.47 1.62
N ASN A 235 -9.25 -9.15 2.36
CA ASN A 235 -8.79 -7.79 2.57
C ASN A 235 -8.46 -7.07 1.25
N PHE A 236 -7.98 -7.78 0.23
CA PHE A 236 -7.68 -7.17 -1.06
C PHE A 236 -8.92 -6.50 -1.69
N GLN A 237 -10.06 -7.19 -1.67
CA GLN A 237 -11.32 -6.62 -2.16
C GLN A 237 -11.92 -5.62 -1.17
N LEU A 238 -11.78 -5.89 0.14
CA LEU A 238 -12.34 -5.04 1.19
C LEU A 238 -11.76 -3.62 1.15
N TYR A 239 -10.43 -3.45 1.05
CA TYR A 239 -9.83 -2.11 1.01
C TYR A 239 -10.12 -1.37 -0.30
N TYR A 240 -10.24 -2.08 -1.42
CA TYR A 240 -10.77 -1.48 -2.64
C TYR A 240 -12.18 -0.95 -2.45
N ASN A 241 -13.10 -1.73 -1.87
CA ASN A 241 -14.49 -1.29 -1.62
C ASN A 241 -14.55 -0.09 -0.67
N ARG A 242 -13.69 -0.05 0.36
CA ARG A 242 -13.58 1.07 1.31
C ARG A 242 -13.06 2.33 0.63
N ALA A 243 -11.97 2.24 -0.13
CA ALA A 243 -11.45 3.37 -0.90
C ALA A 243 -12.49 3.87 -1.91
N LYS A 244 -13.12 2.94 -2.63
CA LYS A 244 -14.16 3.24 -3.62
C LYS A 244 -15.37 3.94 -3.00
N SER A 245 -15.79 3.58 -1.78
CA SER A 245 -16.94 4.25 -1.17
C SER A 245 -16.68 5.74 -0.90
N PHE A 246 -15.47 6.11 -0.48
CA PHE A 246 -15.07 7.52 -0.32
C PHE A 246 -14.95 8.23 -1.67
N VAL A 247 -14.30 7.61 -2.64
CA VAL A 247 -14.09 8.20 -3.99
C VAL A 247 -15.42 8.41 -4.71
N ASP A 248 -16.33 7.44 -4.66
CA ASP A 248 -17.67 7.54 -5.26
C ASP A 248 -18.51 8.66 -4.62
N ALA A 249 -18.30 8.93 -3.33
CA ALA A 249 -18.99 10.01 -2.63
C ALA A 249 -18.42 11.40 -2.96
N ALA A 250 -17.13 11.48 -3.32
CA ALA A 250 -16.42 12.73 -3.63
C ALA A 250 -16.61 13.26 -5.05
N ASP A 251 -17.34 12.56 -5.93
CA ASP A 251 -17.65 13.02 -7.30
C ASP A 251 -16.41 13.51 -8.09
N GLY A 252 -15.26 12.86 -7.87
CA GLY A 252 -13.97 13.16 -8.52
C GLY A 252 -13.03 14.09 -7.74
N GLU A 253 -13.43 14.61 -6.58
CA GLU A 253 -12.56 15.49 -5.75
C GLU A 253 -11.48 14.70 -4.98
N LEU A 254 -11.70 13.41 -4.72
CA LEU A 254 -10.80 12.55 -3.95
C LEU A 254 -10.24 11.41 -4.81
N ALA A 255 -8.92 11.20 -4.73
CA ALA A 255 -8.27 9.96 -5.12
C ALA A 255 -7.66 9.27 -3.89
N VAL A 256 -7.81 7.95 -3.81
CA VAL A 256 -7.28 7.13 -2.71
C VAL A 256 -6.30 6.11 -3.25
N VAL A 257 -5.07 6.14 -2.73
CA VAL A 257 -4.05 5.12 -2.95
C VAL A 257 -4.11 4.10 -1.84
N VAL A 258 -4.52 2.87 -2.13
CA VAL A 258 -4.44 1.74 -1.18
C VAL A 258 -3.02 1.20 -1.22
N TRP A 259 -2.24 1.47 -0.17
CA TRP A 259 -0.83 1.11 -0.10
C TRP A 259 -0.62 -0.18 0.69
N ALA A 260 -0.45 -1.30 -0.02
CA ALA A 260 -0.20 -2.62 0.54
C ALA A 260 1.16 -3.19 0.06
N ALA A 261 2.17 -2.34 -0.10
CA ALA A 261 3.44 -2.67 -0.76
C ALA A 261 4.50 -3.32 0.14
N ALA A 262 4.14 -3.67 1.38
CA ALA A 262 5.07 -4.28 2.32
C ALA A 262 4.97 -5.82 2.35
N SER A 263 5.97 -6.46 2.95
CA SER A 263 5.80 -7.84 3.41
C SER A 263 4.85 -7.86 4.63
N TRP A 264 3.62 -8.33 4.44
CA TRP A 264 2.61 -8.36 5.50
C TRP A 264 2.69 -9.68 6.27
N PRO A 265 2.94 -9.66 7.59
CA PRO A 265 2.81 -10.86 8.40
C PRO A 265 1.36 -11.36 8.37
N SER A 266 1.16 -12.68 8.42
CA SER A 266 -0.15 -13.30 8.60
C SER A 266 -0.28 -13.90 10.01
N GLY A 267 -1.35 -13.52 10.71
CA GLY A 267 -1.66 -14.01 12.06
C GLY A 267 -1.46 -12.94 13.15
N TRP A 268 -2.41 -12.88 14.09
CA TRP A 268 -2.47 -11.86 15.16
C TRP A 268 -1.20 -11.71 16.00
N VAL A 269 -0.38 -12.77 16.14
CA VAL A 269 0.87 -12.72 16.93
C VAL A 269 2.01 -12.12 16.12
N GLU A 270 2.12 -12.49 14.85
CA GLU A 270 3.11 -12.00 13.89
C GLU A 270 2.82 -10.55 13.46
N GLU A 271 1.54 -10.20 13.32
CA GLU A 271 1.05 -8.83 13.07
C GLU A 271 1.37 -7.87 14.21
N SER A 272 1.53 -8.38 15.43
CA SER A 272 1.90 -7.57 16.59
C SER A 272 3.41 -7.26 16.67
N TRP A 273 4.24 -7.76 15.75
CA TRP A 273 5.69 -7.55 15.79
C TRP A 273 6.10 -6.24 15.12
N ALA A 274 6.74 -5.36 15.90
CA ALA A 274 7.19 -4.05 15.47
C ALA A 274 8.17 -4.06 14.27
N SER A 275 8.96 -5.12 14.06
CA SER A 275 9.95 -5.16 12.99
C SER A 275 9.35 -5.11 11.58
N TRP A 276 8.13 -5.62 11.40
CA TRP A 276 7.45 -5.57 10.11
C TRP A 276 6.92 -4.17 9.81
N SER A 277 6.46 -3.44 10.83
CA SER A 277 5.95 -2.09 10.65
C SER A 277 7.07 -1.11 10.37
N GLN A 278 8.28 -1.37 10.87
CA GLN A 278 9.47 -0.56 10.60
C GLN A 278 9.88 -0.62 9.13
N VAL A 279 9.95 -1.83 8.55
CA VAL A 279 10.28 -2.01 7.12
C VAL A 279 9.21 -1.38 6.22
N ALA A 280 7.93 -1.60 6.56
CA ALA A 280 6.82 -1.01 5.82
C ALA A 280 6.84 0.53 5.90
N ALA A 281 7.14 1.09 7.06
CA ALA A 281 7.14 2.53 7.31
C ALA A 281 8.21 3.29 6.52
N GLU A 282 9.44 2.75 6.42
CA GLU A 282 10.50 3.37 5.61
C GLU A 282 10.13 3.38 4.12
N SER A 283 9.60 2.26 3.62
CA SER A 283 9.12 2.16 2.23
C SER A 283 7.94 3.11 1.97
N LEU A 284 7.03 3.24 2.95
CA LEU A 284 5.91 4.17 2.87
C LEU A 284 6.39 5.63 2.86
N ALA A 285 7.33 5.99 3.74
CA ALA A 285 7.89 7.35 3.78
C ALA A 285 8.53 7.71 2.43
N SER A 286 9.35 6.83 1.85
CA SER A 286 9.90 7.01 0.50
C SER A 286 8.79 7.16 -0.56
N PHE A 287 7.76 6.31 -0.51
CA PHE A 287 6.61 6.40 -1.41
C PHE A 287 5.89 7.75 -1.32
N THR A 288 5.81 8.38 -0.14
CA THR A 288 5.16 9.70 -0.02
C THR A 288 5.89 10.80 -0.79
N PHE A 289 7.22 10.77 -0.89
CA PHE A 289 7.97 11.71 -1.72
C PHE A 289 7.72 11.49 -3.22
N ASP A 290 7.70 10.23 -3.65
CA ASP A 290 7.31 9.86 -5.03
C ASP A 290 5.90 10.39 -5.34
N LEU A 291 4.97 10.17 -4.41
CA LEU A 291 3.59 10.63 -4.54
C LEU A 291 3.51 12.16 -4.64
N ARG A 292 4.06 12.87 -3.66
CA ARG A 292 4.09 14.34 -3.57
C ARG A 292 4.69 14.98 -4.82
N ASN A 293 5.81 14.44 -5.31
CA ASN A 293 6.50 14.98 -6.48
C ASN A 293 5.62 14.96 -7.75
N GLN A 294 4.70 14.01 -7.85
CA GLN A 294 3.82 13.87 -9.02
C GLN A 294 2.48 14.60 -8.86
N ILE A 295 1.86 14.55 -7.68
CA ILE A 295 0.56 15.23 -7.42
C ILE A 295 0.70 16.74 -7.14
N GLY A 296 1.92 17.19 -6.80
CA GLY A 296 2.23 18.58 -6.49
C GLY A 296 2.08 18.97 -5.01
N GLU A 297 2.75 20.06 -4.65
CA GLU A 297 2.80 20.62 -3.28
C GLU A 297 1.47 21.21 -2.81
N ASP A 298 0.62 21.68 -3.73
CA ASP A 298 -0.63 22.37 -3.40
C ASP A 298 -1.81 21.41 -3.18
N THR A 299 -1.64 20.12 -3.49
CA THR A 299 -2.68 19.07 -3.36
C THR A 299 -2.61 18.46 -1.96
N PRO A 300 -3.61 18.63 -1.08
CA PRO A 300 -3.57 18.05 0.26
C PRO A 300 -3.39 16.52 0.22
N LEU A 301 -2.48 16.03 1.07
CA LEU A 301 -2.14 14.62 1.20
C LEU A 301 -2.41 14.12 2.62
N THR A 302 -3.34 13.18 2.75
CA THR A 302 -3.67 12.53 4.02
C THR A 302 -3.10 11.11 4.08
N LEU A 303 -2.36 10.75 5.13
CA LEU A 303 -2.06 9.34 5.42
C LEU A 303 -3.08 8.79 6.41
N ALA A 304 -3.83 7.77 6.00
CA ALA A 304 -4.82 7.09 6.81
C ALA A 304 -4.42 5.64 7.04
N GLY A 305 -4.34 5.22 8.30
CA GLY A 305 -3.83 3.90 8.69
C GLY A 305 -4.85 3.15 9.51
N HIS A 306 -5.31 2.01 8.99
CA HIS A 306 -6.28 1.19 9.69
C HIS A 306 -5.62 0.07 10.48
N SER A 307 -5.97 -0.09 11.75
CA SER A 307 -5.47 -1.20 12.59
C SER A 307 -3.93 -1.22 12.60
N TYR A 308 -3.29 -2.32 12.20
CA TYR A 308 -1.85 -2.41 12.01
C TYR A 308 -1.26 -1.33 11.08
N GLY A 309 -1.98 -0.93 10.02
CA GLY A 309 -1.56 0.17 9.13
C GLY A 309 -1.41 1.50 9.86
N GLY A 310 -2.17 1.69 10.95
CA GLY A 310 -2.03 2.80 11.87
C GLY A 310 -0.66 2.85 12.56
N ALA A 311 -0.08 1.69 12.89
CA ALA A 311 1.28 1.62 13.44
C ALA A 311 2.36 1.85 12.38
N VAL A 312 2.09 1.48 11.12
CA VAL A 312 2.97 1.75 9.98
C VAL A 312 3.05 3.25 9.74
N ILE A 313 1.91 3.95 9.60
CA ILE A 313 1.91 5.41 9.40
C ILE A 313 2.53 6.13 10.60
N GLY A 314 2.23 5.69 11.83
CA GLY A 314 2.81 6.29 13.03
C GLY A 314 4.33 6.14 13.07
N PHE A 315 4.87 4.95 12.74
CA PHE A 315 6.33 4.80 12.69
C PHE A 315 6.95 5.53 11.49
N ALA A 316 6.24 5.64 10.36
CA ALA A 316 6.70 6.39 9.20
C ALA A 316 6.99 7.85 9.57
N GLU A 317 6.19 8.47 10.43
CA GLU A 317 6.40 9.86 10.89
C GLU A 317 7.70 10.10 11.71
N THR A 318 8.42 9.03 12.07
CA THR A 318 9.77 9.15 12.65
C THR A 318 10.86 9.38 11.59
N TYR A 319 10.53 9.16 10.32
CA TYR A 319 11.32 9.54 9.15
C TYR A 319 10.86 10.90 8.62
N ASP A 320 11.64 11.47 7.71
CA ASP A 320 11.11 12.50 6.82
C ASP A 320 10.06 11.82 5.91
N LEU A 321 8.86 12.38 5.82
CA LEU A 321 7.80 11.93 4.92
C LEU A 321 6.91 13.10 4.52
N GLU A 322 6.26 12.98 3.37
CA GLU A 322 5.34 13.98 2.83
C GLU A 322 3.89 13.65 3.22
N ALA A 323 3.30 14.47 4.09
CA ALA A 323 1.87 14.40 4.42
C ALA A 323 1.44 15.69 5.11
N ASP A 324 0.23 16.18 4.80
CA ASP A 324 -0.35 17.35 5.44
C ASP A 324 -1.06 17.01 6.75
N GLN A 325 -1.58 15.78 6.85
CA GLN A 325 -2.30 15.30 8.02
C GLN A 325 -2.33 13.77 8.09
N ILE A 326 -2.55 13.27 9.31
CA ILE A 326 -2.48 11.85 9.63
C ILE A 326 -3.78 11.41 10.31
N LEU A 327 -4.33 10.28 9.89
CA LEU A 327 -5.56 9.72 10.41
C LEU A 327 -5.35 8.28 10.88
N HIS A 328 -5.40 8.09 12.20
CA HIS A 328 -5.39 6.78 12.85
C HIS A 328 -6.82 6.22 12.89
N ILE A 329 -7.08 5.13 12.17
CA ILE A 329 -8.41 4.48 12.14
C ILE A 329 -8.31 3.17 12.90
N ALA A 330 -8.95 3.09 14.08
CA ALA A 330 -8.87 1.94 14.97
C ALA A 330 -7.42 1.41 15.09
N SER A 331 -6.46 2.34 15.23
CA SER A 331 -5.04 2.08 15.01
C SER A 331 -4.42 1.27 16.13
N ALA A 332 -3.46 0.40 15.81
CA ALA A 332 -2.72 -0.37 16.80
C ALA A 332 -1.76 0.48 17.67
N GLY A 333 -1.39 1.69 17.23
CA GLY A 333 -0.50 2.57 17.97
C GLY A 333 0.12 3.70 17.15
N MET A 334 0.87 4.57 17.82
CA MET A 334 1.58 5.73 17.27
C MET A 334 2.91 5.40 16.56
N GLY A 335 3.31 4.14 16.48
CA GLY A 335 4.59 3.68 15.94
C GLY A 335 5.54 3.18 17.03
N ASN A 336 6.37 2.17 16.72
CA ASN A 336 7.31 1.62 17.68
C ASN A 336 8.24 2.70 18.28
N ASP A 337 8.41 2.68 19.61
CA ASP A 337 9.21 3.64 20.37
C ASP A 337 8.74 5.12 20.30
N VAL A 338 7.53 5.37 19.81
CA VAL A 338 6.89 6.69 19.86
C VAL A 338 5.98 6.79 21.08
N TYR A 339 6.26 7.75 21.97
CA TYR A 339 5.50 7.97 23.19
C TYR A 339 5.11 9.43 23.43
N GLY A 340 5.64 10.37 22.65
CA GLY A 340 5.22 11.76 22.65
C GLY A 340 5.44 12.44 21.29
N PRO A 341 4.80 13.58 21.03
CA PRO A 341 4.93 14.29 19.75
C PRO A 341 6.37 14.66 19.39
N GLU A 342 7.24 14.84 20.38
CA GLU A 342 8.67 15.14 20.20
C GLU A 342 9.49 14.00 19.57
N ASP A 343 8.94 12.78 19.51
CA ASP A 343 9.57 11.63 18.86
C ASP A 343 9.42 11.68 17.33
N TYR A 344 8.55 12.56 16.80
CA TYR A 344 8.34 12.76 15.37
C TYR A 344 9.24 13.83 14.76
N THR A 345 9.52 13.70 13.47
CA THR A 345 10.21 14.74 12.68
C THR A 345 9.39 16.03 12.60
N GLU A 346 8.06 15.90 12.53
CA GLU A 346 7.10 17.00 12.56
C GLU A 346 6.08 16.89 13.71
N PRO A 347 6.42 17.37 14.92
CA PRO A 347 5.54 17.27 16.08
C PRO A 347 4.19 17.96 15.91
N CYS A 348 4.13 19.05 15.14
CA CYS A 348 2.93 19.88 14.95
C CYS A 348 2.02 19.47 13.79
N ARG A 349 2.33 18.38 13.07
CA ARG A 349 1.46 17.89 12.01
C ARG A 349 0.06 17.59 12.58
N PRO A 350 -1.03 18.02 11.93
CA PRO A 350 -2.39 17.66 12.34
C PRO A 350 -2.57 16.14 12.37
N ARG A 351 -3.07 15.62 13.49
CA ARG A 351 -3.35 14.20 13.68
C ARG A 351 -4.77 14.00 14.19
N TYR A 352 -5.42 12.99 13.65
CA TYR A 352 -6.77 12.57 14.03
C TYR A 352 -6.75 11.10 14.42
N SER A 353 -7.60 10.72 15.36
CA SER A 353 -7.86 9.31 15.70
C SER A 353 -9.34 9.02 15.72
N ILE A 354 -9.73 7.85 15.23
CA ILE A 354 -11.10 7.35 15.34
C ILE A 354 -11.09 5.89 15.77
N THR A 355 -11.43 5.65 17.03
CA THR A 355 -11.56 4.30 17.61
C THR A 355 -12.89 4.20 18.31
N ALA A 356 -13.67 3.18 17.95
CA ALA A 356 -15.01 3.00 18.50
C ALA A 356 -14.99 2.39 19.91
N PRO A 357 -15.95 2.75 20.78
CA PRO A 357 -16.03 2.17 22.12
C PRO A 357 -16.14 0.63 22.07
N GLY A 358 -15.24 -0.06 22.77
CA GLY A 358 -15.25 -1.53 22.83
C GLY A 358 -14.65 -2.24 21.62
N ASP A 359 -13.99 -1.51 20.72
CA ASP A 359 -13.12 -2.06 19.69
C ASP A 359 -12.05 -2.98 20.30
N PRO A 360 -11.80 -4.18 19.75
CA PRO A 360 -10.78 -5.09 20.30
C PRO A 360 -9.36 -4.53 20.26
N ILE A 361 -9.07 -3.58 19.36
CA ILE A 361 -7.75 -2.97 19.25
C ILE A 361 -7.39 -2.22 20.53
N SER A 362 -8.36 -1.70 21.27
CA SER A 362 -8.12 -0.99 22.54
C SER A 362 -7.56 -1.89 23.66
N TYR A 363 -7.60 -3.21 23.48
CA TYR A 363 -6.94 -4.13 24.41
C TYR A 363 -5.46 -4.34 24.08
N VAL A 364 -5.02 -3.94 22.89
CA VAL A 364 -3.65 -4.14 22.39
C VAL A 364 -2.95 -2.85 21.98
N GLN A 365 -3.68 -1.75 21.82
CA GLN A 365 -3.19 -0.38 21.70
C GLN A 365 -2.22 -0.06 22.84
N GLY A 366 -1.14 0.63 22.51
CA GLY A 366 -0.34 1.26 23.55
C GLY A 366 0.43 0.32 24.47
N MET A 367 0.57 -0.99 24.19
CA MET A 367 1.21 -1.95 25.10
C MET A 367 2.74 -1.74 25.20
N PRO A 368 3.29 -1.03 26.22
CA PRO A 368 4.70 -0.61 26.23
C PRO A 368 5.63 -1.64 26.89
N TYR A 369 5.07 -2.62 27.61
CA TYR A 369 5.81 -3.45 28.57
C TYR A 369 6.02 -4.90 28.14
N VAL A 370 5.66 -5.24 26.89
CA VAL A 370 5.89 -6.57 26.34
C VAL A 370 6.96 -6.44 25.25
N PRO A 371 8.22 -6.84 25.52
CA PRO A 371 9.28 -6.77 24.52
C PRO A 371 8.86 -7.53 23.24
N LEU A 372 9.04 -6.91 22.07
CA LEU A 372 8.59 -7.36 20.72
C LEU A 372 7.11 -7.12 20.37
N LEU A 373 6.28 -6.64 21.31
CA LEU A 373 4.86 -6.36 21.13
C LEU A 373 4.58 -4.94 21.61
N GLY A 374 4.45 -4.00 20.68
CA GLY A 374 4.18 -2.60 21.02
C GLY A 374 4.33 -1.70 19.81
N HIS A 375 3.28 -0.97 19.49
CA HIS A 375 3.25 0.01 18.40
C HIS A 375 3.28 1.43 18.96
N GLY A 376 4.03 1.67 20.04
CA GLY A 376 4.11 2.98 20.70
C GLY A 376 2.94 3.27 21.63
N ALA A 377 2.68 4.55 21.85
CA ALA A 377 1.54 5.06 22.60
C ALA A 377 0.20 4.78 21.91
N ASP A 378 -0.88 4.88 22.69
CA ASP A 378 -2.25 4.83 22.21
C ASP A 378 -2.59 6.16 21.49
N PRO A 379 -3.05 6.13 20.22
CA PRO A 379 -3.42 7.34 19.49
C PRO A 379 -4.56 8.12 20.14
N ASP A 380 -5.47 7.45 20.86
CA ASP A 380 -6.65 8.08 21.45
C ASP A 380 -6.30 8.92 22.70
N ASP A 381 -5.15 8.65 23.32
CA ASP A 381 -4.62 9.37 24.48
C ASP A 381 -3.39 10.25 24.12
N PHE A 382 -2.96 10.26 22.85
CA PHE A 382 -1.71 10.90 22.45
C PHE A 382 -1.85 12.44 22.40
N PRO A 383 -0.92 13.19 23.03
CA PRO A 383 -1.05 14.64 23.08
C PRO A 383 -1.13 15.31 21.71
N GLY A 384 -2.10 16.20 21.52
CA GLY A 384 -2.31 16.94 20.27
C GLY A 384 -3.09 16.20 19.18
N VAL A 385 -3.40 14.91 19.35
CA VAL A 385 -4.33 14.19 18.47
C VAL A 385 -5.75 14.68 18.71
N GLN A 386 -6.55 14.75 17.66
CA GLN A 386 -7.97 15.07 17.73
C GLN A 386 -8.82 13.80 17.54
N ASN A 387 -9.53 13.39 18.58
CA ASN A 387 -10.40 12.21 18.52
C ASN A 387 -11.70 12.54 17.79
N LEU A 388 -12.09 11.71 16.83
CA LEU A 388 -13.31 11.86 16.05
C LEU A 388 -14.47 11.09 16.69
N GLU A 389 -15.69 11.62 16.52
CA GLU A 389 -16.90 10.95 16.96
C GLU A 389 -17.19 9.72 16.08
N THR A 390 -17.60 8.60 16.69
CA THR A 390 -17.93 7.36 15.96
C THR A 390 -19.42 7.19 15.71
N GLY A 391 -20.27 7.72 16.61
CA GLY A 391 -21.72 7.80 16.44
C GLY A 391 -22.38 6.48 16.06
N SER A 392 -23.27 6.53 15.06
CA SER A 392 -24.10 5.40 14.63
C SER A 392 -23.93 5.07 13.16
N LEU A 393 -24.22 3.81 12.83
CA LEU A 393 -24.48 3.37 11.47
C LEU A 393 -25.68 4.10 10.88
N SER A 394 -25.67 4.29 9.55
CA SER A 394 -26.75 4.94 8.82
C SER A 394 -28.10 4.23 9.07
N ASP A 395 -29.15 5.01 9.27
CA ASP A 395 -30.53 4.54 9.34
C ASP A 395 -31.28 4.68 8.00
N SER A 396 -30.56 5.11 6.94
CA SER A 396 -31.08 5.16 5.58
C SER A 396 -31.56 3.78 5.13
N PRO A 397 -32.73 3.67 4.47
CA PRO A 397 -33.25 2.40 4.01
C PRO A 397 -32.36 1.73 2.96
N ASP A 398 -31.53 2.51 2.27
CA ASP A 398 -30.63 2.04 1.20
C ASP A 398 -29.18 1.87 1.69
N ALA A 399 -28.90 2.11 2.98
CA ALA A 399 -27.56 1.96 3.54
C ALA A 399 -27.05 0.52 3.44
N VAL A 400 -25.77 0.37 3.11
CA VAL A 400 -25.09 -0.91 2.93
C VAL A 400 -23.79 -0.96 3.73
N ASP A 401 -23.27 -2.16 3.96
CA ASP A 401 -21.91 -2.37 4.44
C ASP A 401 -20.87 -2.37 3.29
N ASP A 402 -19.60 -2.59 3.64
CA ASP A 402 -18.47 -2.67 2.68
C ASP A 402 -18.61 -3.81 1.64
N TYR A 403 -19.58 -4.71 1.81
CA TYR A 403 -19.91 -5.80 0.87
C TYR A 403 -21.17 -5.53 0.05
N GLY A 404 -21.79 -4.36 0.21
CA GLY A 404 -23.04 -3.99 -0.47
C GLY A 404 -24.27 -4.66 0.13
N LEU A 405 -24.20 -5.22 1.34
CA LEU A 405 -25.34 -5.83 2.01
C LEU A 405 -26.11 -4.79 2.81
N ASN A 406 -27.43 -4.76 2.62
CA ASN A 406 -28.30 -3.76 3.25
C ASN A 406 -28.29 -3.85 4.79
N LEU A 407 -28.08 -2.72 5.47
CA LEU A 407 -27.98 -2.68 6.93
C LEU A 407 -29.30 -2.99 7.63
N ALA A 408 -30.45 -2.61 7.06
CA ALA A 408 -31.75 -2.90 7.64
C ALA A 408 -32.09 -4.39 7.57
N ASP A 409 -31.76 -5.07 6.48
CA ASP A 409 -31.90 -6.53 6.34
C ASP A 409 -31.02 -7.30 7.32
N GLN A 410 -29.86 -6.74 7.67
CA GLN A 410 -28.96 -7.26 8.70
C GLN A 410 -29.40 -6.92 10.14
N GLY A 411 -30.37 -6.00 10.31
CA GLY A 411 -30.80 -5.52 11.62
C GLY A 411 -29.79 -4.56 12.29
N LEU A 412 -28.95 -3.89 11.48
CA LEU A 412 -27.88 -2.98 11.91
C LEU A 412 -28.22 -1.49 11.71
N SER A 413 -29.35 -1.19 11.05
CA SER A 413 -29.80 0.19 10.81
C SER A 413 -29.87 1.02 12.10
N GLY A 414 -29.17 2.16 12.14
CA GLY A 414 -29.11 3.06 13.30
C GLY A 414 -28.39 2.49 14.53
N LYS A 415 -27.70 1.35 14.40
CA LYS A 415 -26.90 0.76 15.49
C LYS A 415 -25.73 1.69 15.82
N ALA A 416 -25.45 1.90 17.11
CA ALA A 416 -24.22 2.55 17.53
C ALA A 416 -22.97 1.80 17.01
N VAL A 417 -21.96 2.54 16.56
CA VAL A 417 -20.67 1.99 16.13
C VAL A 417 -19.86 1.68 17.40
N GLU A 418 -20.06 0.48 17.94
CA GLU A 418 -19.42 0.02 19.17
C GLU A 418 -19.24 -1.51 19.20
N GLY A 419 -18.38 -1.96 20.12
CA GLY A 419 -18.09 -3.36 20.39
C GLY A 419 -17.19 -4.02 19.36
N VAL A 420 -17.09 -5.35 19.40
CA VAL A 420 -16.05 -6.06 18.64
C VAL A 420 -16.11 -5.90 17.11
N HIS A 421 -17.29 -5.59 16.57
CA HIS A 421 -17.51 -5.41 15.14
C HIS A 421 -17.12 -4.01 14.67
N SER A 422 -17.00 -3.05 15.60
CA SER A 422 -16.73 -1.65 15.26
C SER A 422 -15.39 -1.44 14.57
N HIS A 423 -14.45 -2.36 14.77
CA HIS A 423 -13.15 -2.37 14.10
C HIS A 423 -13.28 -2.28 12.57
N SER A 424 -14.35 -2.83 12.00
CA SER A 424 -14.66 -2.66 10.57
C SER A 424 -15.85 -1.75 10.31
N GLU A 425 -16.84 -1.68 11.20
CA GLU A 425 -18.06 -0.88 10.97
C GLU A 425 -17.80 0.62 10.84
N VAL A 426 -16.66 1.15 11.33
CA VAL A 426 -16.27 2.55 11.11
C VAL A 426 -16.13 2.93 9.63
N PHE A 427 -15.99 1.94 8.73
CA PHE A 427 -15.94 2.14 7.28
C PHE A 427 -17.30 2.02 6.59
N TYR A 428 -18.37 1.68 7.30
CA TYR A 428 -19.67 1.48 6.65
C TYR A 428 -20.19 2.81 6.12
N PRO A 429 -20.49 2.91 4.81
CA PRO A 429 -20.88 4.16 4.17
C PRO A 429 -22.03 4.87 4.87
N GLU A 430 -22.01 6.20 4.83
CA GLU A 430 -23.02 7.09 5.43
C GLU A 430 -23.16 7.02 6.96
N SER A 431 -22.37 6.21 7.68
CA SER A 431 -22.30 6.25 9.14
C SER A 431 -21.62 7.53 9.63
N ASP A 432 -21.84 7.89 10.91
CA ASP A 432 -21.18 9.06 11.51
C ASP A 432 -19.63 8.92 11.47
N ALA A 433 -19.11 7.74 11.80
CA ALA A 433 -17.68 7.43 11.72
C ALA A 433 -17.13 7.57 10.29
N TRP A 434 -17.81 6.98 9.30
CA TRP A 434 -17.41 7.05 7.91
C TRP A 434 -17.43 8.49 7.39
N ASN A 435 -18.45 9.27 7.75
CA ASN A 435 -18.52 10.69 7.38
C ASN A 435 -17.37 11.51 7.99
N ASN A 436 -16.93 11.18 9.21
CA ASN A 436 -15.79 11.85 9.84
C ASN A 436 -14.47 11.48 9.17
N ILE A 437 -14.25 10.20 8.83
CA ILE A 437 -13.09 9.79 8.03
C ILE A 437 -13.11 10.54 6.69
N TYR A 438 -14.24 10.51 5.99
CA TYR A 438 -14.42 11.16 4.70
C TYR A 438 -14.09 12.66 4.72
N LYS A 439 -14.59 13.41 5.71
CA LYS A 439 -14.26 14.82 5.91
C LYS A 439 -12.76 15.04 6.08
N VAL A 440 -12.09 14.21 6.88
CA VAL A 440 -10.62 14.29 7.03
C VAL A 440 -9.96 14.04 5.68
N LEU A 441 -10.35 13.01 4.92
CA LEU A 441 -9.75 12.73 3.61
C LEU A 441 -9.90 13.89 2.60
N LEU A 442 -10.95 14.71 2.73
CA LEU A 442 -11.20 15.91 1.93
C LEU A 442 -10.64 17.21 2.55
N ASN A 443 -9.78 17.09 3.56
CA ASN A 443 -9.22 18.24 4.29
C ASN A 443 -10.31 19.21 4.84
N GLU A 444 -11.47 18.64 5.20
CA GLU A 444 -12.58 19.35 5.82
C GLU A 444 -12.60 19.14 7.35
N ALA A 445 -13.33 20.00 8.06
CA ALA A 445 -13.44 19.89 9.51
C ALA A 445 -14.36 18.73 9.95
N PRO A 446 -13.85 17.70 10.65
CA PRO A 446 -14.67 16.59 11.14
C PRO A 446 -15.42 16.95 12.43
N ASP A 447 -16.35 16.09 12.83
CA ASP A 447 -17.02 16.16 14.13
C ASP A 447 -16.17 15.47 15.20
N LEU A 448 -15.73 16.24 16.19
CA LEU A 448 -14.86 15.75 17.26
C LEU A 448 -15.65 15.05 18.37
N ALA A 449 -15.03 14.02 18.95
CA ALA A 449 -15.52 13.37 20.16
C ALA A 449 -15.52 14.35 21.35
N ILE A 450 -16.34 14.07 22.36
CA ILE A 450 -16.43 14.91 23.58
C ILE A 450 -15.13 14.82 24.39
N GLU A 451 -14.55 13.63 24.49
CA GLU A 451 -13.29 13.39 25.19
C GLU A 451 -12.14 13.55 24.21
N GLN A 452 -11.19 14.40 24.57
CA GLN A 452 -10.01 14.73 23.77
C GLN A 452 -8.77 14.53 24.64
N PRO A 453 -7.64 14.09 24.05
CA PRO A 453 -6.39 14.00 24.77
C PRO A 453 -5.88 15.40 25.13
N GLU A 454 -4.81 15.45 25.93
CA GLU A 454 -4.18 16.72 26.28
C GLU A 454 -3.67 17.42 25.01
N ALA A 455 -3.80 18.75 24.93
CA ALA A 455 -3.19 19.50 23.85
C ALA A 455 -1.66 19.45 23.98
N TYR A 456 -0.95 19.38 22.86
CA TYR A 456 0.50 19.49 22.85
C TYR A 456 0.91 20.96 22.78
N GLU A 457 1.30 21.57 23.92
CA GLU A 457 1.62 23.00 24.03
C GLU A 457 2.78 23.49 23.13
N GLY A 458 3.52 22.58 22.48
CA GLY A 458 4.55 22.92 21.49
C GLY A 458 3.99 23.46 20.18
N CYS A 459 2.67 23.29 20.00
CA CYS A 459 1.84 23.74 18.88
C CYS A 459 0.57 24.41 19.48
#